data_AF-A0A165Y0A1-F1
#
_entry.id   AF-A0A165Y0A1-F1
#
_cell.length_a   1.000
_cell.length_b   1.000
_cell.length_c   1.000
_cell.angle_alpha   90.00
_cell.angle_beta   90.00
_cell.angle_gamma   90.00
#
_symmetry.space_group_name_H-M   'P 1'
#
loop_
_entity.id
_entity.type
_entity.pdbx_description
1 polymer ?
#
loop_
_entity_poly.entity_id
_entity_poly.type
_entity_poly.pdbx_seq_one_letter_code
_entity_poly.pdbx_strand_id
1 'polypeptide(L)'
;MSSSTSAPIQTDILDHIVFLSPPGTLSSTIQKFTDLGFNVLKGGSHADNLTSNALIILSSKVYIELIAFDHPLDPPSPPSPDSPPHPHYPPGSDERKARENHRWAHTRVSEGWIDFANLGTDEGVWKVVNERFGGGDGDDDGNGGKGGGEGGEGGGLYAAPVEGGRVTTEGKVLKWRVTPPVVSEDEVGKIKKVELPFFCEDITPREWRVPASEENVTHPSKVLAVSHLRYMASEETFESTLSKFTAIIGTPPSLSSSPSPSSPESQNQNQTESQTEAESQKSKEAKEASWSLNSPLFHEYGTTLHLSTPHTPAEVARATGLWEVGFWTEGGEEEKVVETGSYKISWKSIT
;
A
#
# COMPACT_ATOMS: atom_id res chain seq x y z
N MET A 1 -28.88 -25.32 -23.44
CA MET A 1 -28.00 -24.15 -23.33
C MET A 1 -27.20 -24.34 -22.05
N SER A 2 -25.94 -24.74 -22.18
CA SER A 2 -25.02 -24.82 -21.03
C SER A 2 -24.69 -23.37 -20.66
N SER A 3 -25.15 -22.90 -19.51
CA SER A 3 -24.63 -21.65 -18.95
C SER A 3 -23.18 -21.89 -18.60
N SER A 4 -22.25 -21.36 -19.38
CA SER A 4 -20.86 -21.27 -18.96
C SER A 4 -20.82 -20.28 -17.79
N THR A 5 -20.90 -20.78 -16.55
CA THR A 5 -20.55 -19.98 -15.39
C THR A 5 -19.06 -19.66 -15.52
N SER A 6 -18.73 -18.42 -15.86
CA SER A 6 -17.35 -17.94 -15.80
C SER A 6 -16.84 -18.13 -14.37
N ALA A 7 -15.54 -18.41 -14.22
CA ALA A 7 -14.92 -18.44 -12.90
C ALA A 7 -15.18 -17.11 -12.17
N PRO A 8 -15.35 -17.13 -10.84
CA PRO A 8 -15.56 -15.89 -10.08
C PRO A 8 -14.34 -14.96 -10.23
N ILE A 9 -14.62 -13.66 -10.35
CA ILE A 9 -13.58 -12.62 -10.41
C ILE A 9 -12.79 -12.65 -9.09
N GLN A 10 -11.48 -12.86 -9.20
CA GLN A 10 -10.57 -12.86 -8.06
C GLN A 10 -10.15 -11.44 -7.70
N THR A 11 -10.20 -11.11 -6.41
CA THR A 11 -9.92 -9.77 -5.87
C THR A 11 -8.90 -9.78 -4.73
N ASP A 12 -8.32 -10.94 -4.45
CA ASP A 12 -7.42 -11.22 -3.33
C ASP A 12 -6.01 -11.65 -3.77
N ILE A 13 -5.70 -11.53 -5.06
CA ILE A 13 -4.36 -11.79 -5.59
C ILE A 13 -3.50 -10.55 -5.39
N LEU A 14 -2.40 -10.66 -4.64
CA LEU A 14 -1.45 -9.55 -4.49
C LEU A 14 -0.68 -9.30 -5.81
N ASP A 15 -0.67 -8.06 -6.29
CA ASP A 15 0.06 -7.67 -7.50
C ASP A 15 1.42 -7.06 -7.16
N HIS A 16 1.42 -5.96 -6.40
CA HIS A 16 2.63 -5.29 -5.96
C HIS A 16 2.41 -4.44 -4.71
N ILE A 17 3.51 -4.03 -4.10
CA ILE A 17 3.51 -3.17 -2.91
C ILE A 17 4.27 -1.89 -3.23
N VAL A 18 3.76 -0.74 -2.80
CA VAL A 18 4.33 0.57 -3.13
C VAL A 18 5.10 1.13 -1.94
N PHE A 19 6.39 1.40 -2.16
CA PHE A 19 7.28 2.09 -1.22
C PHE A 19 7.60 3.48 -1.76
N LEU A 20 7.19 4.52 -1.04
CA LEU A 20 7.49 5.90 -1.39
C LEU A 20 8.87 6.29 -0.87
N SER A 21 9.68 6.87 -1.77
CA SER A 21 10.91 7.57 -1.44
C SER A 21 10.65 9.08 -1.32
N PRO A 22 11.48 9.81 -0.57
CA PRO A 22 11.47 11.26 -0.65
C PRO A 22 11.65 11.76 -2.11
N PRO A 23 11.08 12.93 -2.46
CA PRO A 23 11.23 13.47 -3.80
C PRO A 23 12.71 13.65 -4.21
N GLY A 24 13.06 13.23 -5.42
CA GLY A 24 14.41 13.34 -5.98
C GLY A 24 15.42 12.34 -5.43
N THR A 25 15.03 11.39 -4.58
CA THR A 25 15.97 10.48 -3.89
C THR A 25 15.83 8.99 -4.26
N LEU A 26 15.18 8.67 -5.38
CA LEU A 26 14.98 7.27 -5.82
C LEU A 26 16.28 6.45 -5.84
N SER A 27 17.39 7.03 -6.32
CA SER A 27 18.69 6.36 -6.35
C SER A 27 19.19 5.96 -4.95
N SER A 28 18.91 6.78 -3.94
CA SER A 28 19.27 6.47 -2.54
C SER A 28 18.42 5.32 -2.00
N THR A 29 17.14 5.25 -2.36
CA THR A 29 16.25 4.14 -1.99
C THR A 29 16.67 2.85 -2.71
N ILE A 30 17.05 2.92 -3.99
CA ILE A 30 17.60 1.78 -4.73
C ILE A 30 18.82 1.23 -3.99
N GLN A 31 19.77 2.10 -3.60
CA GLN A 31 20.95 1.67 -2.85
C GLN A 31 20.55 1.04 -1.50
N LYS A 32 19.63 1.67 -0.76
CA LYS A 32 19.12 1.16 0.51
C LYS A 32 18.57 -0.27 0.39
N PHE A 33 17.72 -0.54 -0.60
CA PHE A 33 17.18 -1.88 -0.81
C PHE A 33 18.22 -2.87 -1.36
N THR A 34 19.18 -2.39 -2.15
CA THR A 34 20.33 -3.20 -2.60
C THR A 34 21.17 -3.66 -1.41
N ASP A 35 21.45 -2.77 -0.45
CA ASP A 35 22.19 -3.06 0.77
C ASP A 35 21.42 -4.03 1.70
N LEU A 36 20.09 -4.05 1.61
CA LEU A 36 19.26 -5.05 2.27
C LEU A 36 19.32 -6.43 1.61
N GLY A 37 19.99 -6.54 0.46
CA GLY A 37 20.18 -7.77 -0.29
C GLY A 37 19.08 -8.03 -1.32
N PHE A 38 18.37 -7.02 -1.79
CA PHE A 38 17.46 -7.14 -2.93
C PHE A 38 18.20 -6.87 -4.24
N ASN A 39 17.80 -7.58 -5.29
CA ASN A 39 18.12 -7.15 -6.66
C ASN A 39 17.11 -6.06 -7.04
N VAL A 40 17.59 -4.89 -7.46
CA VAL A 40 16.74 -3.74 -7.76
C VAL A 40 16.92 -3.32 -9.22
N LEU A 41 15.83 -3.37 -9.99
CA LEU A 41 15.80 -3.03 -11.40
C LEU A 41 15.34 -1.59 -11.57
N LYS A 42 16.08 -0.81 -12.35
CA LYS A 42 15.60 0.52 -12.73
C LYS A 42 14.34 0.36 -13.59
N GLY A 43 13.26 1.03 -13.17
CA GLY A 43 11.98 0.99 -13.87
C GLY A 43 11.96 2.00 -15.00
N GLY A 44 11.32 3.15 -14.77
CA GLY A 44 11.24 4.25 -15.72
C GLY A 44 10.48 5.45 -15.16
N SER A 45 10.21 6.43 -16.01
CA SER A 45 9.33 7.56 -15.67
C SER A 45 7.89 7.22 -16.02
N HIS A 46 6.95 7.61 -15.16
CA HIS A 46 5.53 7.48 -15.43
C HIS A 46 5.06 8.46 -16.50
N ALA A 47 3.95 8.14 -17.17
CA ALA A 47 3.44 8.93 -18.29
C ALA A 47 3.06 10.38 -17.92
N ASP A 48 2.82 10.65 -16.63
CA ASP A 48 2.56 11.99 -16.10
C ASP A 48 3.82 12.87 -15.95
N ASN A 49 5.01 12.27 -16.08
CA ASN A 49 6.32 12.90 -15.86
C ASN A 49 6.49 13.52 -14.46
N LEU A 50 5.74 13.04 -13.46
CA LEU A 50 5.85 13.51 -12.07
C LEU A 50 6.67 12.55 -11.21
N THR A 51 6.63 11.26 -11.55
CA THR A 51 7.24 10.20 -10.74
C THR A 51 8.04 9.23 -11.59
N SER A 52 9.09 8.69 -10.99
CA SER A 52 9.89 7.59 -11.53
C SER A 52 9.90 6.42 -10.56
N ASN A 53 10.10 5.21 -11.09
CA ASN A 53 10.13 3.99 -10.29
C ASN A 53 11.35 3.09 -10.53
N ALA A 54 11.54 2.20 -9.56
CA ALA A 54 12.39 1.02 -9.62
C ALA A 54 11.63 -0.17 -9.04
N LEU A 55 12.04 -1.39 -9.42
CA LEU A 55 11.30 -2.61 -9.17
C LEU A 55 12.18 -3.62 -8.44
N ILE A 56 11.62 -4.29 -7.44
CA ILE A 56 12.18 -5.50 -6.85
C ILE A 56 11.20 -6.62 -7.19
N ILE A 57 11.59 -7.55 -8.05
CA ILE A 57 10.70 -8.59 -8.55
C ILE A 57 10.99 -9.88 -7.80
N LEU A 58 9.96 -10.45 -7.16
CA LEU A 58 10.09 -11.68 -6.39
C LEU A 58 9.81 -12.91 -7.28
N SER A 59 10.24 -14.08 -6.82
CA SER A 59 9.98 -15.35 -7.51
C SER A 59 8.48 -15.67 -7.63
N SER A 60 7.66 -15.17 -6.69
CA SER A 60 6.20 -15.23 -6.77
C SER A 60 5.58 -14.34 -7.87
N LYS A 61 6.39 -13.52 -8.57
CA LYS A 61 5.98 -12.46 -9.52
C LYS A 61 5.13 -11.33 -8.91
N VAL A 62 5.05 -11.28 -7.58
CA VAL A 62 4.76 -10.04 -6.85
C VAL A 62 6.01 -9.18 -6.93
N TYR A 63 5.87 -7.86 -7.04
CA TYR A 63 7.01 -6.95 -6.98
C TYR A 63 6.80 -5.82 -5.98
N ILE A 64 7.89 -5.17 -5.61
CA ILE A 64 7.88 -3.93 -4.85
C ILE A 64 8.18 -2.80 -5.83
N GLU A 65 7.28 -1.82 -5.88
CA GLU A 65 7.48 -0.57 -6.59
C GLU A 65 8.13 0.43 -5.65
N LEU A 66 9.41 0.72 -5.86
CA LEU A 66 10.07 1.87 -5.26
C LEU A 66 9.73 3.08 -6.13
N ILE A 67 8.94 4.01 -5.60
CA ILE A 67 8.50 5.19 -6.35
C ILE A 67 9.02 6.47 -5.70
N ALA A 68 9.35 7.47 -6.51
CA ALA A 68 9.65 8.81 -6.04
C ALA A 68 9.02 9.83 -6.98
N PHE A 69 8.63 10.98 -6.43
CA PHE A 69 8.49 12.17 -7.27
C PHE A 69 9.85 12.62 -7.75
N ASP A 70 9.97 13.04 -9.00
CA ASP A 70 11.28 13.39 -9.58
C ASP A 70 11.88 14.64 -8.91
N HIS A 71 11.01 15.55 -8.46
CA HIS A 71 11.40 16.81 -7.83
C HIS A 71 10.56 17.12 -6.58
N PRO A 72 11.13 17.80 -5.56
CA PRO A 72 10.35 18.37 -4.46
C PRO A 72 9.46 19.52 -4.97
N LEU A 73 8.42 19.86 -4.20
CA LEU A 73 7.65 21.08 -4.47
C LEU A 73 8.53 22.31 -4.27
N ASP A 74 8.39 23.30 -5.16
CA ASP A 74 9.09 24.57 -4.99
C ASP A 74 8.57 25.32 -3.76
N PRO A 75 9.46 26.02 -3.02
CA PRO A 75 9.07 26.79 -1.87
C PRO A 75 8.05 27.88 -2.25
N PRO A 76 7.13 28.24 -1.33
CA PRO A 76 6.24 29.38 -1.55
C PRO A 76 7.04 30.68 -1.70
N SER A 77 6.60 31.56 -2.61
CA SER A 77 7.28 32.81 -3.01
C SER A 77 7.55 33.81 -1.87
N PRO A 78 8.55 34.72 -2.02
CA PRO A 78 9.45 34.87 -3.17
C PRO A 78 10.69 33.95 -3.07
N PRO A 79 11.33 33.63 -4.20
CA PRO A 79 12.52 32.79 -4.22
C PRO A 79 13.60 33.37 -3.29
N SER A 80 14.11 32.55 -2.38
CA SER A 80 15.40 32.82 -1.72
C SER A 80 16.48 32.99 -2.80
N PRO A 81 17.52 33.82 -2.62
CA PRO A 81 18.68 33.82 -3.49
C PRO A 81 19.34 32.43 -3.68
N ASP A 82 19.05 31.47 -2.79
CA ASP A 82 19.46 30.06 -2.90
C ASP A 82 18.48 29.17 -3.68
N SER A 83 17.42 29.73 -4.27
CA SER A 83 16.43 28.94 -5.01
C SER A 83 17.03 28.32 -6.27
N PRO A 84 16.63 27.10 -6.65
CA PRO A 84 17.09 26.48 -7.88
C PRO A 84 16.86 27.41 -9.09
N PRO A 85 17.82 27.52 -10.02
CA PRO A 85 17.71 28.40 -11.18
C PRO A 85 16.54 28.05 -12.11
N HIS A 86 15.99 26.84 -11.99
CA HIS A 86 14.85 26.34 -12.74
C HIS A 86 13.83 25.68 -11.79
N PRO A 87 12.82 26.42 -11.29
CA PRO A 87 11.74 25.85 -10.47
C PRO A 87 10.95 24.80 -11.29
N HIS A 88 10.70 23.64 -10.70
CA HIS A 88 10.01 22.53 -11.37
C HIS A 88 8.49 22.61 -11.25
N TYR A 89 8.00 23.19 -10.15
CA TYR A 89 6.59 23.35 -9.80
C TYR A 89 6.29 24.76 -9.25
N PRO A 90 6.40 25.83 -10.06
CA PRO A 90 6.20 27.20 -9.59
C PRO A 90 4.84 27.39 -8.88
N PRO A 91 4.73 28.23 -7.84
CA PRO A 91 3.45 28.53 -7.20
C PRO A 91 2.37 28.97 -8.20
N GLY A 92 1.19 28.32 -8.14
CA GLY A 92 0.05 28.61 -9.01
C GLY A 92 0.10 27.98 -10.42
N SER A 93 1.21 27.33 -10.79
CA SER A 93 1.35 26.63 -12.07
C SER A 93 0.47 25.38 -12.18
N ASP A 94 0.20 24.94 -13.40
CA ASP A 94 -0.58 23.72 -13.63
C ASP A 94 0.23 22.46 -13.29
N GLU A 95 1.55 22.50 -13.46
CA GLU A 95 2.47 21.45 -13.04
C GLU A 95 2.44 21.27 -11.52
N ARG A 96 2.41 22.38 -10.76
CA ARG A 96 2.26 22.32 -9.31
C ARG A 96 0.90 21.75 -8.91
N LYS A 97 -0.19 22.18 -9.55
CA LYS A 97 -1.53 21.62 -9.28
C LYS A 97 -1.57 20.12 -9.57
N ALA A 98 -0.98 19.68 -10.68
CA ALA A 98 -0.88 18.25 -11.02
C ALA A 98 -0.09 17.47 -9.95
N ARG A 99 1.06 18.01 -9.52
CA ARG A 99 1.89 17.44 -8.47
C ARG A 99 1.20 17.38 -7.10
N GLU A 100 0.43 18.40 -6.74
CA GLU A 100 -0.33 18.48 -5.48
C GLU A 100 -1.58 17.59 -5.52
N ASN A 101 -2.23 17.45 -6.67
CA ASN A 101 -3.41 16.59 -6.85
C ASN A 101 -3.05 15.14 -7.19
N HIS A 102 -1.77 14.80 -7.31
CA HIS A 102 -1.35 13.42 -7.56
C HIS A 102 -1.77 12.52 -6.38
N ARG A 103 -2.21 11.28 -6.65
CA ARG A 103 -2.71 10.35 -5.61
C ARG A 103 -1.71 10.10 -4.47
N TRP A 104 -0.41 10.18 -4.75
CA TRP A 104 0.68 10.03 -3.78
C TRP A 104 1.20 11.35 -3.17
N ALA A 105 0.58 12.49 -3.46
CA ALA A 105 1.07 13.80 -3.01
C ALA A 105 0.93 14.02 -1.50
N HIS A 106 -0.08 13.38 -0.88
CA HIS A 106 -0.50 13.63 0.50
C HIS A 106 -0.45 12.35 1.35
N THR A 107 0.65 11.60 1.23
CA THR A 107 0.91 10.41 2.05
C THR A 107 1.24 10.79 3.50
N ARG A 108 0.95 9.88 4.44
CA ARG A 108 1.23 10.06 5.89
C ARG A 108 2.72 10.04 6.21
N VAL A 109 3.49 9.39 5.35
CA VAL A 109 4.92 9.24 5.47
C VAL A 109 5.58 9.96 4.30
N SER A 110 6.72 10.59 4.57
CA SER A 110 7.63 11.13 3.55
C SER A 110 8.51 10.04 2.93
N GLU A 111 8.63 8.89 3.62
CA GLU A 111 9.31 7.68 3.17
C GLU A 111 8.67 6.45 3.82
N GLY A 112 8.39 5.41 3.05
CA GLY A 112 7.89 4.13 3.57
C GLY A 112 6.82 3.46 2.71
N TRP A 113 6.22 2.40 3.24
CA TRP A 113 5.09 1.72 2.63
C TRP A 113 3.85 2.61 2.60
N ILE A 114 3.32 2.89 1.41
CA ILE A 114 2.19 3.81 1.24
C ILE A 114 0.91 3.13 0.77
N ASP A 115 1.01 2.02 0.02
CA ASP A 115 -0.13 1.27 -0.49
C ASP A 115 0.30 -0.11 -1.04
N PHE A 116 -0.67 -0.92 -1.46
CA PHE A 116 -0.46 -2.10 -2.27
C PHE A 116 -1.57 -2.26 -3.31
N ALA A 117 -1.30 -3.04 -4.36
CA ALA A 117 -2.26 -3.35 -5.39
C ALA A 117 -2.62 -4.83 -5.38
N ASN A 118 -3.89 -5.12 -5.63
CA ASN A 118 -4.33 -6.46 -6.02
C ASN A 118 -4.35 -6.58 -7.56
N LEU A 119 -4.17 -7.79 -8.09
CA LEU A 119 -4.21 -8.04 -9.52
C LEU A 119 -5.67 -7.98 -9.99
N GLY A 120 -5.96 -7.03 -10.87
CA GLY A 120 -7.23 -6.95 -11.57
C GLY A 120 -7.24 -8.00 -12.66
N THR A 121 -8.05 -9.04 -12.50
CA THR A 121 -8.18 -10.12 -13.48
C THR A 121 -9.29 -9.89 -14.50
N ASP A 122 -10.10 -8.85 -14.29
CA ASP A 122 -11.27 -8.49 -15.10
C ASP A 122 -11.63 -6.99 -14.92
N GLU A 123 -12.18 -6.35 -15.95
CA GLU A 123 -12.65 -4.94 -15.89
C GLU A 123 -13.78 -4.73 -14.87
N GLY A 124 -14.49 -5.80 -14.47
CA GLY A 124 -15.62 -5.79 -13.54
C GLY A 124 -15.25 -5.87 -12.05
N VAL A 125 -13.97 -5.87 -11.68
CA VAL A 125 -13.52 -5.96 -10.28
C VAL A 125 -14.18 -4.92 -9.38
N TRP A 126 -14.28 -3.66 -9.83
CA TRP A 126 -14.88 -2.59 -9.03
C TRP A 126 -16.35 -2.85 -8.71
N LYS A 127 -17.13 -3.40 -9.66
CA LYS A 127 -18.54 -3.73 -9.45
C LYS A 127 -18.69 -4.80 -8.39
N VAL A 128 -17.90 -5.86 -8.50
CA VAL A 128 -17.92 -6.99 -7.55
C VAL A 128 -17.59 -6.52 -6.14
N VAL A 129 -16.57 -5.67 -5.97
CA VAL A 129 -16.19 -5.17 -4.64
C VAL A 129 -17.24 -4.22 -4.08
N ASN A 130 -17.81 -3.35 -4.91
CA ASN A 130 -18.86 -2.42 -4.50
C ASN A 130 -20.13 -3.15 -4.06
N GLU A 131 -20.56 -4.16 -4.84
CA GLU A 131 -21.70 -5.01 -4.51
C GLU A 131 -21.49 -5.73 -3.16
N ARG A 132 -20.29 -6.31 -2.95
CA ARG A 132 -19.94 -6.98 -1.67
C ARG A 132 -19.97 -6.01 -0.48
N PHE A 133 -19.57 -4.76 -0.69
CA PHE A 133 -19.60 -3.74 0.36
C PHE A 133 -21.02 -3.24 0.67
N GLY A 134 -21.98 -3.47 -0.24
CA GLY A 134 -23.35 -2.98 -0.14
C GLY A 134 -23.62 -1.67 -0.91
N GLY A 135 -22.70 -1.24 -1.78
CA GLY A 135 -22.92 -0.17 -2.75
C GLY A 135 -23.57 -0.71 -4.02
N GLY A 136 -24.55 0.02 -4.56
CA GLY A 136 -25.12 -0.30 -5.87
C GLY A 136 -24.18 0.07 -7.02
N ASP A 137 -24.47 -0.42 -8.23
CA ASP A 137 -23.87 0.09 -9.47
C ASP A 137 -24.20 1.59 -9.55
N GLY A 138 -23.27 2.46 -9.17
CA GLY A 138 -23.39 3.89 -9.44
C GLY A 138 -23.55 4.06 -10.95
N ASP A 139 -24.59 4.77 -11.37
CA ASP A 139 -24.89 4.99 -12.79
C ASP A 139 -23.63 5.41 -13.55
N ASP A 140 -23.28 4.61 -14.56
CA ASP A 140 -22.18 4.83 -15.48
C ASP A 140 -22.58 5.96 -16.44
N ASP A 141 -22.39 7.21 -16.00
CA ASP A 141 -22.76 8.40 -16.78
C ASP A 141 -21.85 8.63 -18.01
N GLY A 142 -20.99 7.66 -18.39
CA GLY A 142 -20.23 7.67 -19.63
C GLY A 142 -19.21 8.81 -19.77
N ASN A 143 -19.00 9.63 -18.73
CA ASN A 143 -18.03 10.70 -18.73
C ASN A 143 -16.75 10.24 -18.03
N GLY A 144 -15.89 9.55 -18.78
CA GLY A 144 -14.53 9.23 -18.35
C GLY A 144 -13.81 10.51 -17.91
N GLY A 145 -13.60 10.66 -16.61
CA GLY A 145 -12.86 11.77 -16.02
C GLY A 145 -13.71 12.70 -15.15
N LYS A 146 -13.90 12.29 -13.90
CA LYS A 146 -13.62 13.06 -12.67
C LYS A 146 -14.08 12.20 -11.49
N GLY A 147 -13.12 11.68 -10.73
CA GLY A 147 -13.36 10.95 -9.48
C GLY A 147 -13.87 11.89 -8.39
N GLY A 148 -15.11 12.35 -8.54
CA GLY A 148 -15.82 13.21 -7.60
C GLY A 148 -17.23 12.67 -7.40
N GLY A 149 -17.34 11.44 -6.89
CA GLY A 149 -18.58 10.97 -6.31
C GLY A 149 -18.64 11.44 -4.87
N GLU A 150 -19.56 12.36 -4.55
CA GLU A 150 -19.92 12.65 -3.17
C GLU A 150 -20.32 11.33 -2.50
N GLY A 151 -19.55 10.92 -1.50
CA GLY A 151 -19.83 9.75 -0.68
C GLY A 151 -21.10 9.97 0.13
N GLY A 152 -22.25 9.72 -0.50
CA GLY A 152 -23.53 9.48 0.16
C GLY A 152 -23.74 7.98 0.38
N GLU A 153 -24.63 7.64 1.32
CA GLU A 153 -24.89 6.32 1.94
C GLU A 153 -25.28 5.14 1.00
N GLY A 154 -24.96 5.20 -0.30
CA GLY A 154 -25.06 4.09 -1.25
C GLY A 154 -23.89 4.00 -2.25
N GLY A 155 -22.83 4.81 -2.10
CA GLY A 155 -21.67 4.86 -3.00
C GLY A 155 -20.66 3.73 -2.78
N GLY A 156 -20.18 3.13 -3.87
CA GLY A 156 -19.18 2.05 -3.84
C GLY A 156 -17.79 2.46 -3.34
N LEU A 157 -16.95 1.46 -3.05
CA LEU A 157 -15.56 1.64 -2.62
C LEU A 157 -14.60 2.01 -3.75
N TYR A 158 -14.89 1.56 -4.98
CA TYR A 158 -14.01 1.69 -6.14
C TYR A 158 -14.71 2.39 -7.30
N ALA A 159 -13.95 3.25 -7.99
CA ALA A 159 -14.36 3.85 -9.24
C ALA A 159 -14.09 2.90 -10.42
N ALA A 160 -14.63 3.23 -11.59
CA ALA A 160 -14.30 2.53 -12.84
C ALA A 160 -12.78 2.58 -13.15
N PRO A 161 -12.24 1.58 -13.86
CA PRO A 161 -10.82 1.53 -14.19
C PRO A 161 -10.39 2.71 -15.09
N VAL A 162 -9.21 3.26 -14.82
CA VAL A 162 -8.56 4.31 -15.61
C VAL A 162 -7.30 3.76 -16.27
N GLU A 163 -7.03 4.15 -17.51
CA GLU A 163 -5.83 3.71 -18.22
C GLU A 163 -4.57 4.36 -17.65
N GLY A 164 -3.50 3.58 -17.58
CA GLY A 164 -2.16 4.00 -17.16
C GLY A 164 -1.08 3.33 -17.99
N GLY A 165 0.17 3.75 -17.79
CA GLY A 165 1.29 3.21 -18.55
C GLY A 165 2.64 3.82 -18.17
N ARG A 166 3.71 3.18 -18.63
CA ARG A 166 5.08 3.72 -18.61
C ARG A 166 5.87 3.27 -19.83
N VAL A 167 6.99 3.92 -20.05
CA VAL A 167 7.98 3.51 -21.06
C VAL A 167 9.19 2.92 -20.35
N THR A 168 9.66 1.73 -20.75
CA THR A 168 10.90 1.15 -20.18
C THR A 168 12.14 1.89 -20.67
N THR A 169 13.27 1.62 -20.02
CA THR A 169 14.61 2.01 -20.48
C THR A 169 14.93 1.52 -21.90
N GLU A 170 14.31 0.42 -22.35
CA GLU A 170 14.44 -0.12 -23.71
C GLU A 170 13.44 0.49 -24.71
N GLY A 171 12.60 1.43 -24.29
CA GLY A 171 11.60 2.10 -25.14
C GLY A 171 10.32 1.30 -25.36
N LYS A 172 10.08 0.19 -24.63
CA LYS A 172 8.80 -0.54 -24.70
C LYS A 172 7.71 0.28 -24.01
N VAL A 173 6.54 0.37 -24.65
CA VAL A 173 5.36 1.04 -24.07
C VAL A 173 4.50 0.01 -23.37
N LEU A 174 4.29 0.19 -22.07
CA LEU A 174 3.49 -0.66 -21.21
C LEU A 174 2.17 0.02 -20.94
N LYS A 175 1.10 -0.76 -20.92
CA LYS A 175 -0.24 -0.28 -20.61
C LYS A 175 -0.91 -1.18 -19.59
N TRP A 176 -1.64 -0.57 -18.69
CA TRP A 176 -2.47 -1.22 -17.69
C TRP A 176 -3.70 -0.37 -17.42
N ARG A 177 -4.66 -0.92 -16.67
CA ARG A 177 -5.70 -0.14 -16.02
C ARG A 177 -5.52 -0.17 -14.52
N VAL A 178 -5.76 0.96 -13.88
CA VAL A 178 -5.84 1.06 -12.44
C VAL A 178 -7.31 1.23 -12.07
N THR A 179 -7.80 0.42 -11.14
CA THR A 179 -9.08 0.66 -10.47
C THR A 179 -8.78 1.32 -9.12
N PRO A 180 -8.88 2.66 -9.02
CA PRO A 180 -8.60 3.35 -7.77
C PRO A 180 -9.79 3.25 -6.80
N PRO A 181 -9.54 3.32 -5.49
CA PRO A 181 -10.61 3.58 -4.55
C PRO A 181 -11.27 4.94 -4.86
N VAL A 182 -12.56 5.08 -4.58
CA VAL A 182 -13.28 6.35 -4.68
C VAL A 182 -12.67 7.31 -3.66
N VAL A 183 -12.12 8.42 -4.16
CA VAL A 183 -11.61 9.50 -3.33
C VAL A 183 -12.65 10.63 -3.26
N SER A 184 -12.75 11.27 -2.10
CA SER A 184 -13.54 12.49 -1.94
C SER A 184 -12.62 13.69 -1.90
N GLU A 185 -13.12 14.87 -2.28
CA GLU A 185 -12.40 16.12 -2.11
C GLU A 185 -12.65 16.69 -0.70
N ASP A 186 -11.67 17.44 -0.15
CA ASP A 186 -11.88 18.28 1.02
C ASP A 186 -12.52 19.63 0.65
N GLU A 187 -12.80 20.46 1.65
CA GLU A 187 -13.43 21.78 1.47
C GLU A 187 -12.59 22.73 0.59
N VAL A 188 -11.32 22.42 0.35
CA VAL A 188 -10.38 23.21 -0.45
C VAL A 188 -10.16 22.56 -1.83
N GLY A 189 -10.94 21.53 -2.19
CA GLY A 189 -10.85 20.82 -3.46
C GLY A 189 -9.60 19.94 -3.58
N LYS A 190 -8.95 19.59 -2.46
CA LYS A 190 -7.83 18.65 -2.46
C LYS A 190 -8.34 17.23 -2.26
N ILE A 191 -7.73 16.28 -2.95
CA ILE A 191 -8.07 14.86 -2.81
C ILE A 191 -7.82 14.41 -1.36
N LYS A 192 -8.87 14.00 -0.64
CA LYS A 192 -8.75 13.29 0.64
C LYS A 192 -8.17 11.91 0.37
N LYS A 193 -7.07 11.62 1.06
CA LYS A 193 -6.41 10.32 0.98
C LYS A 193 -7.40 9.21 1.40
N VAL A 194 -7.60 8.24 0.51
CA VAL A 194 -8.26 6.98 0.83
C VAL A 194 -7.19 5.91 0.92
N GLU A 195 -7.10 5.29 2.10
CA GLU A 195 -6.12 4.25 2.39
C GLU A 195 -6.80 2.89 2.17
N LEU A 196 -7.05 2.57 0.90
CA LEU A 196 -7.51 1.27 0.44
C LEU A 196 -6.60 0.85 -0.72
N PRO A 197 -6.28 -0.45 -0.86
CA PRO A 197 -5.51 -0.94 -1.98
C PRO A 197 -6.23 -0.61 -3.29
N PHE A 198 -5.50 -0.59 -4.39
CA PHE A 198 -6.07 -0.44 -5.73
C PHE A 198 -5.98 -1.75 -6.51
N PHE A 199 -6.64 -1.84 -7.66
CA PHE A 199 -6.44 -2.96 -8.58
C PHE A 199 -5.62 -2.53 -9.79
N CYS A 200 -4.76 -3.42 -10.28
CA CYS A 200 -3.95 -3.22 -11.46
C CYS A 200 -4.24 -4.34 -12.47
N GLU A 201 -4.79 -3.99 -13.62
CA GLU A 201 -5.10 -4.91 -14.72
C GLU A 201 -4.07 -4.72 -15.85
N ASP A 202 -3.37 -5.78 -16.23
CA ASP A 202 -2.42 -5.76 -17.34
C ASP A 202 -3.15 -5.69 -18.71
N ILE A 203 -2.92 -4.62 -19.50
CA ILE A 203 -3.39 -4.57 -20.90
C ILE A 203 -2.32 -5.16 -21.83
N THR A 204 -1.07 -4.75 -21.64
CA THR A 204 0.08 -5.37 -22.31
C THR A 204 0.53 -6.62 -21.55
N PRO A 205 1.23 -7.58 -22.17
CA PRO A 205 1.68 -8.80 -21.50
C PRO A 205 2.40 -8.49 -20.18
N ARG A 206 1.96 -9.14 -19.09
CA ARG A 206 2.43 -8.88 -17.72
C ARG A 206 3.95 -8.97 -17.61
N GLU A 207 4.57 -9.91 -18.31
CA GLU A 207 6.01 -10.13 -18.31
C GLU A 207 6.81 -8.91 -18.81
N TRP A 208 6.17 -7.97 -19.51
CA TRP A 208 6.81 -6.70 -19.85
C TRP A 208 6.87 -5.76 -18.64
N ARG A 209 5.81 -5.76 -17.82
CA ARG A 209 5.75 -4.99 -16.56
C ARG A 209 6.57 -5.63 -15.46
N VAL A 210 6.55 -6.96 -15.40
CA VAL A 210 7.18 -7.82 -14.39
C VAL A 210 8.13 -8.80 -15.07
N PRO A 211 9.32 -8.35 -15.51
CA PRO A 211 10.31 -9.21 -16.15
C PRO A 211 10.97 -10.16 -15.12
N ALA A 212 10.32 -11.29 -14.83
CA ALA A 212 10.76 -12.27 -13.83
C ALA A 212 11.78 -13.29 -14.40
N SER A 213 12.91 -12.81 -14.94
CA SER A 213 14.05 -13.67 -15.27
C SER A 213 14.70 -14.22 -13.99
N GLU A 214 15.46 -15.31 -14.08
CA GLU A 214 16.21 -15.89 -12.96
C GLU A 214 17.11 -14.85 -12.28
N GLU A 215 17.81 -14.02 -13.07
CA GLU A 215 18.63 -12.92 -12.57
C GLU A 215 17.80 -11.89 -11.77
N ASN A 216 16.61 -11.54 -12.26
CA ASN A 216 15.79 -10.50 -11.67
C ASN A 216 15.13 -10.94 -10.36
N VAL A 217 14.82 -12.24 -10.21
CA VAL A 217 14.15 -12.79 -9.03
C VAL A 217 15.09 -13.44 -8.02
N THR A 218 16.36 -13.62 -8.38
CA THR A 218 17.39 -14.14 -7.47
C THR A 218 18.00 -13.00 -6.67
N HIS A 219 17.72 -12.99 -5.37
CA HIS A 219 18.19 -11.94 -4.46
C HIS A 219 19.33 -12.43 -3.57
N PRO A 220 20.38 -11.62 -3.30
CA PRO A 220 21.40 -11.96 -2.29
C PRO A 220 20.83 -12.28 -0.90
N SER A 221 19.71 -11.66 -0.53
CA SER A 221 18.96 -11.91 0.70
C SER A 221 18.15 -13.22 0.69
N LYS A 222 18.14 -13.94 -0.44
CA LYS A 222 17.38 -15.17 -0.68
C LYS A 222 15.88 -15.02 -0.47
N VAL A 223 15.36 -13.79 -0.55
CA VAL A 223 13.92 -13.54 -0.50
C VAL A 223 13.25 -14.17 -1.71
N LEU A 224 12.12 -14.85 -1.48
CA LEU A 224 11.36 -15.54 -2.52
C LEU A 224 10.01 -14.89 -2.81
N ALA A 225 9.32 -14.45 -1.75
CA ALA A 225 7.94 -14.00 -1.81
C ALA A 225 7.59 -13.11 -0.61
N VAL A 226 6.45 -12.44 -0.68
CA VAL A 226 5.86 -11.72 0.45
C VAL A 226 5.25 -12.73 1.42
N SER A 227 5.62 -12.67 2.69
CA SER A 227 5.03 -13.50 3.74
C SER A 227 3.78 -12.88 4.33
N HIS A 228 3.82 -11.57 4.60
CA HIS A 228 2.67 -10.87 5.11
C HIS A 228 2.72 -9.37 4.86
N LEU A 229 1.54 -8.76 4.91
CA LEU A 229 1.31 -7.32 4.95
C LEU A 229 0.67 -6.99 6.30
N ARG A 230 1.15 -5.98 7.03
CA ARG A 230 0.45 -5.47 8.23
C ARG A 230 -0.13 -4.10 7.95
N TYR A 231 -1.45 -4.02 8.01
CA TYR A 231 -2.22 -2.81 7.84
C TYR A 231 -2.67 -2.29 9.20
N MET A 232 -2.46 -1.00 9.47
CA MET A 232 -2.87 -0.38 10.71
C MET A 232 -4.15 0.43 10.54
N ALA A 233 -5.09 0.24 11.46
CA ALA A 233 -6.26 1.09 11.63
C ALA A 233 -6.30 1.65 13.05
N SER A 234 -6.82 2.86 13.22
CA SER A 234 -7.07 3.38 14.56
C SER A 234 -8.17 2.59 15.24
N GLU A 235 -8.22 2.63 16.57
CA GLU A 235 -9.32 2.05 17.36
C GLU A 235 -10.70 2.47 16.86
N GLU A 236 -10.84 3.72 16.42
CA GLU A 236 -12.07 4.30 15.88
C GLU A 236 -12.42 3.74 14.49
N THR A 237 -11.42 3.52 13.65
CA THR A 237 -11.62 3.14 12.24
C THR A 237 -11.54 1.64 11.99
N PHE A 238 -11.14 0.83 12.98
CA PHE A 238 -10.89 -0.61 12.83
C PHE A 238 -12.08 -1.36 12.23
N GLU A 239 -13.28 -1.24 12.80
CA GLU A 239 -14.47 -1.97 12.32
C GLU A 239 -14.85 -1.57 10.89
N SER A 240 -14.77 -0.27 10.58
CA SER A 240 -15.04 0.22 9.22
C SER A 240 -14.00 -0.28 8.22
N THR A 241 -12.74 -0.38 8.64
CA THR A 241 -11.62 -0.86 7.81
C THR A 241 -11.71 -2.37 7.60
N LEU A 242 -12.07 -3.11 8.65
CA LEU A 242 -12.36 -4.54 8.61
C LEU A 242 -13.47 -4.87 7.59
N SER A 243 -14.57 -4.12 7.62
CA SER A 243 -15.68 -4.27 6.67
C SER A 243 -15.22 -4.01 5.21
N LYS A 244 -14.47 -2.92 4.98
CA LYS A 244 -13.92 -2.58 3.66
C LYS A 244 -12.97 -3.66 3.13
N PHE A 245 -12.02 -4.12 3.93
CA PHE A 245 -11.09 -5.18 3.52
C PHE A 245 -11.81 -6.52 3.30
N THR A 246 -12.84 -6.84 4.09
CA THR A 246 -13.66 -8.04 3.86
C THR A 246 -14.33 -7.99 2.48
N ALA A 247 -14.86 -6.83 2.07
CA ALA A 247 -15.44 -6.66 0.73
C ALA A 247 -14.39 -6.75 -0.39
N ILE A 248 -13.22 -6.13 -0.19
CA ILE A 248 -12.10 -6.13 -1.14
C ILE A 248 -11.58 -7.56 -1.36
N ILE A 249 -11.28 -8.28 -0.28
CA ILE A 249 -10.73 -9.64 -0.36
C ILE A 249 -11.81 -10.65 -0.80
N GLY A 250 -13.05 -10.44 -0.39
CA GLY A 250 -14.17 -11.31 -0.75
C GLY A 250 -14.32 -12.56 0.11
N THR A 251 -13.53 -12.70 1.17
CA THR A 251 -13.63 -13.78 2.16
C THR A 251 -13.70 -13.22 3.59
N PRO A 252 -14.36 -13.93 4.53
CA PRO A 252 -14.37 -13.53 5.93
C PRO A 252 -12.97 -13.55 6.55
N PRO A 253 -12.62 -12.59 7.42
CA PRO A 253 -11.36 -12.60 8.15
C PRO A 253 -11.31 -13.71 9.20
N SER A 254 -10.09 -14.14 9.52
CA SER A 254 -9.78 -14.82 10.78
C SER A 254 -9.54 -13.78 11.87
N LEU A 255 -10.31 -13.84 12.95
CA LEU A 255 -10.22 -12.91 14.08
C LEU A 255 -9.39 -13.52 15.21
N SER A 256 -8.48 -12.75 15.80
CA SER A 256 -7.79 -13.11 17.03
C SER A 256 -7.86 -11.96 18.03
N SER A 257 -8.37 -12.25 19.23
CA SER A 257 -8.22 -11.38 20.40
C SER A 257 -7.03 -11.88 21.21
N SER A 258 -5.90 -11.18 21.18
CA SER A 258 -4.77 -11.48 22.05
C SER A 258 -4.93 -10.71 23.36
N PRO A 259 -5.01 -11.37 24.53
CA PRO A 259 -4.89 -10.66 25.80
C PRO A 259 -3.45 -10.14 25.93
N SER A 260 -3.28 -8.85 26.22
CA SER A 260 -1.98 -8.23 26.45
C SER A 260 -1.17 -9.02 27.49
N PRO A 261 0.14 -9.26 27.31
CA PRO A 261 0.96 -9.88 28.34
C PRO A 261 1.09 -8.89 29.51
N SER A 262 0.33 -9.11 30.58
CA SER A 262 0.60 -8.46 31.85
C SER A 262 1.94 -8.99 32.37
N SER A 263 2.89 -8.08 32.56
CA SER A 263 4.12 -8.36 33.31
C SER A 263 3.77 -8.96 34.67
N PRO A 264 4.51 -9.96 35.18
CA PRO A 264 4.29 -10.48 36.52
C PRO A 264 4.69 -9.41 37.54
N GLU A 265 3.71 -8.71 38.10
CA GLU A 265 3.91 -7.87 39.28
C GLU A 265 4.37 -8.76 40.44
N SER A 266 5.64 -8.58 40.80
CA SER A 266 6.16 -9.06 42.07
C SER A 266 5.38 -8.41 43.21
N GLN A 267 4.80 -9.25 44.06
CA GLN A 267 4.22 -8.82 45.32
C GLN A 267 5.27 -8.06 46.13
N ASN A 268 5.04 -6.77 46.35
CA ASN A 268 5.65 -6.10 47.50
C ASN A 268 4.61 -5.21 48.17
N GLN A 269 4.25 -5.63 49.38
CA GLN A 269 3.41 -4.86 50.29
C GLN A 269 4.18 -3.62 50.74
N ASN A 270 3.62 -2.42 50.53
CA ASN A 270 3.54 -1.42 51.59
C ASN A 270 2.58 -0.29 51.21
N GLN A 271 1.66 -0.03 52.14
CA GLN A 271 0.74 1.10 52.14
C GLN A 271 1.49 2.42 52.25
N THR A 272 1.09 3.43 51.49
CA THR A 272 0.85 4.79 52.01
C THR A 272 -0.14 5.49 51.07
N GLU A 273 -1.20 6.06 51.66
CA GLU A 273 -2.25 6.81 50.99
C GLU A 273 -1.71 8.12 50.39
N SER A 274 -1.92 8.31 49.08
CA SER A 274 -2.14 9.64 48.52
C SER A 274 -3.09 9.52 47.32
N GLN A 275 -4.26 10.13 47.48
CA GLN A 275 -5.23 10.29 46.40
C GLN A 275 -4.61 11.15 45.30
N THR A 276 -4.40 10.55 44.13
CA THR A 276 -4.35 11.27 42.86
C THR A 276 -5.31 10.55 41.91
N GLU A 277 -6.24 11.33 41.35
CA GLU A 277 -7.12 10.92 40.27
C GLU A 277 -6.26 10.57 39.04
N ALA A 278 -5.82 9.32 38.97
CA ALA A 278 -5.33 8.72 37.74
C ALA A 278 -6.50 7.91 37.18
N GLU A 279 -7.14 8.45 36.13
CA GLU A 279 -8.07 7.70 35.31
C GLU A 279 -7.43 6.35 34.95
N SER A 280 -8.13 5.28 35.32
CA SER A 280 -7.84 3.92 34.89
C SER A 280 -7.86 3.88 33.36
N GLN A 281 -6.70 4.06 32.72
CA GLN A 281 -6.46 3.57 31.37
C GLN A 281 -6.48 2.05 31.43
N LYS A 282 -7.68 1.47 31.37
CA LYS A 282 -7.82 0.08 30.90
C LYS A 282 -7.18 0.03 29.51
N SER A 283 -6.05 -0.67 29.43
CA SER A 283 -5.48 -1.17 28.17
C SER A 283 -6.62 -1.77 27.35
N LYS A 284 -7.09 -1.06 26.31
CA LYS A 284 -8.01 -1.66 25.34
C LYS A 284 -7.29 -2.83 24.69
N GLU A 285 -7.94 -3.98 24.63
CA GLU A 285 -7.35 -5.15 23.98
C GLU A 285 -7.06 -4.86 22.51
N ALA A 286 -5.85 -5.23 22.10
CA ALA A 286 -5.40 -5.24 20.71
C ALA A 286 -6.41 -5.98 19.82
N LYS A 287 -6.92 -5.29 18.79
CA LYS A 287 -7.77 -5.93 17.78
C LYS A 287 -6.91 -6.43 16.63
N GLU A 288 -7.10 -7.68 16.22
CA GLU A 288 -6.40 -8.25 15.07
C GLU A 288 -7.34 -9.09 14.21
N ALA A 289 -7.25 -8.90 12.90
CA ALA A 289 -7.93 -9.67 11.87
C ALA A 289 -6.93 -10.03 10.77
N SER A 290 -7.17 -11.13 10.06
CA SER A 290 -6.30 -11.53 8.95
C SER A 290 -7.02 -12.25 7.83
N TRP A 291 -6.46 -12.15 6.62
CA TRP A 291 -6.90 -12.88 5.43
C TRP A 291 -5.70 -13.56 4.77
N SER A 292 -5.91 -14.75 4.24
CA SER A 292 -4.96 -15.35 3.29
C SER A 292 -5.21 -14.75 1.91
N LEU A 293 -4.15 -14.19 1.32
CA LEU A 293 -4.17 -13.69 -0.05
C LEU A 293 -3.79 -14.81 -1.01
N ASN A 294 -4.41 -14.82 -2.19
CA ASN A 294 -4.09 -15.77 -3.23
C ASN A 294 -2.73 -15.44 -3.84
N SER A 295 -1.86 -16.44 -3.92
CA SER A 295 -0.57 -16.37 -4.61
C SER A 295 -0.51 -17.46 -5.68
N PRO A 296 -0.93 -17.18 -6.92
CA PRO A 296 -1.05 -18.20 -7.98
C PRO A 296 0.28 -18.83 -8.39
N LEU A 297 1.40 -18.33 -7.88
CA LEU A 297 2.75 -18.75 -8.25
C LEU A 297 3.62 -19.15 -7.04
N PHE A 298 3.10 -19.02 -5.82
CA PHE A 298 3.81 -19.38 -4.60
C PHE A 298 2.83 -19.89 -3.53
N HIS A 299 2.22 -21.05 -3.81
CA HIS A 299 1.17 -21.64 -2.98
C HIS A 299 1.67 -22.26 -1.66
N GLU A 300 2.96 -22.60 -1.57
CA GLU A 300 3.48 -23.42 -0.47
C GLU A 300 3.55 -22.66 0.87
N TYR A 301 3.87 -21.36 0.84
CA TYR A 301 4.09 -20.57 2.07
C TYR A 301 3.10 -19.41 2.26
N GLY A 302 2.24 -19.15 1.26
CA GLY A 302 1.14 -18.18 1.33
C GLY A 302 1.57 -16.73 1.59
N THR A 303 0.59 -15.82 1.52
CA THR A 303 0.75 -14.42 1.95
C THR A 303 -0.43 -14.04 2.82
N THR A 304 -0.19 -13.44 3.99
CA THR A 304 -1.25 -13.03 4.91
C THR A 304 -1.38 -11.52 4.97
N LEU A 305 -2.58 -10.98 4.81
CA LEU A 305 -2.90 -9.59 5.14
C LEU A 305 -3.41 -9.52 6.57
N HIS A 306 -2.71 -8.80 7.45
CA HIS A 306 -3.13 -8.49 8.80
C HIS A 306 -3.72 -7.09 8.87
N LEU A 307 -4.81 -6.93 9.61
CA LEU A 307 -5.34 -5.65 10.07
C LEU A 307 -5.22 -5.61 11.59
N SER A 308 -4.51 -4.62 12.13
CA SER A 308 -4.32 -4.48 13.58
C SER A 308 -4.44 -3.03 14.05
N THR A 309 -4.80 -2.85 15.33
CA THR A 309 -4.62 -1.54 15.99
C THR A 309 -3.15 -1.34 16.40
N PRO A 310 -2.66 -0.10 16.55
CA PRO A 310 -1.29 0.17 17.00
C PRO A 310 -1.02 -0.36 18.42
N HIS A 311 0.12 -1.02 18.62
CA HIS A 311 0.59 -1.54 19.92
C HIS A 311 1.86 -0.87 20.41
N THR A 312 2.72 -0.39 19.50
CA THR A 312 3.98 0.26 19.86
C THR A 312 3.91 1.78 19.71
N PRO A 313 4.76 2.55 20.41
CA PRO A 313 4.84 4.00 20.18
C PRO A 313 5.16 4.38 18.72
N ALA A 314 5.96 3.57 18.01
CA ALA A 314 6.26 3.79 16.59
C ALA A 314 5.02 3.59 15.72
N GLU A 315 4.23 2.55 15.99
CA GLU A 315 2.96 2.29 15.33
C GLU A 315 1.95 3.43 15.60
N VAL A 316 1.86 3.91 16.84
CA VAL A 316 1.01 5.05 17.23
C VAL A 316 1.44 6.32 16.51
N ALA A 317 2.74 6.60 16.42
CA ALA A 317 3.27 7.78 15.74
C ALA A 317 2.97 7.77 14.23
N ARG A 318 2.95 6.59 13.60
CA ARG A 318 2.63 6.40 12.18
C ARG A 318 1.11 6.39 11.92
N ALA A 319 0.31 6.09 12.93
CA ALA A 319 -1.15 6.21 13.05
C ALA A 319 -2.00 5.22 12.22
N THR A 320 -1.81 5.07 10.90
CA THR A 320 -2.68 4.26 10.02
C THR A 320 -1.97 3.81 8.72
N GLY A 321 -2.54 2.84 8.01
CA GLY A 321 -2.09 2.37 6.69
C GLY A 321 -1.10 1.19 6.74
N LEU A 322 -0.55 0.82 5.59
CA LEU A 322 0.37 -0.32 5.44
C LEU A 322 1.71 -0.11 6.17
N TRP A 323 1.93 -0.80 7.30
CA TRP A 323 3.06 -0.63 8.21
C TRP A 323 4.25 -1.54 7.97
N GLU A 324 3.97 -2.82 7.79
CA GLU A 324 4.99 -3.86 7.71
C GLU A 324 4.81 -4.67 6.45
N VAL A 325 5.92 -4.98 5.81
CA VAL A 325 6.00 -6.00 4.76
C VAL A 325 7.01 -7.04 5.20
N GLY A 326 6.53 -8.27 5.37
CA GLY A 326 7.37 -9.42 5.63
C GLY A 326 7.67 -10.19 4.36
N PHE A 327 8.84 -10.85 4.35
CA PHE A 327 9.32 -11.64 3.23
C PHE A 327 9.66 -13.06 3.67
N TRP A 328 9.31 -14.05 2.85
CA TRP A 328 9.84 -15.41 2.99
C TRP A 328 11.27 -15.46 2.42
N THR A 329 12.19 -16.09 3.13
CA THR A 329 13.59 -16.27 2.71
C THR A 329 14.05 -17.71 2.90
N GLU A 330 14.89 -18.20 1.99
CA GLU A 330 15.52 -19.52 2.08
C GLU A 330 16.77 -19.53 2.96
N GLY A 331 16.91 -20.53 3.83
CA GLY A 331 18.19 -20.91 4.43
C GLY A 331 18.82 -19.85 5.34
N GLY A 332 18.06 -19.32 6.29
CA GLY A 332 18.54 -18.46 7.39
C GLY A 332 18.20 -19.03 8.77
N GLU A 333 19.10 -18.87 9.75
CA GLU A 333 18.88 -19.26 11.15
C GLU A 333 18.22 -18.14 12.00
N GLU A 334 18.18 -16.89 11.52
CA GLU A 334 17.66 -15.74 12.30
C GLU A 334 16.66 -14.88 11.52
N GLU A 335 15.58 -14.48 12.20
CA GLU A 335 14.66 -13.44 11.73
C GLU A 335 15.39 -12.09 11.69
N LYS A 336 15.44 -11.47 10.51
CA LYS A 336 15.95 -10.11 10.33
C LYS A 336 14.78 -9.12 10.38
N VAL A 337 14.97 -7.99 11.05
CA VAL A 337 14.00 -6.88 11.08
C VAL A 337 14.71 -5.57 10.81
N VAL A 338 14.10 -4.73 9.97
CA VAL A 338 14.47 -3.33 9.75
C VAL A 338 13.26 -2.49 10.12
N GLU A 339 13.40 -1.68 11.17
CA GLU A 339 12.32 -0.82 11.66
C GLU A 339 12.80 0.63 11.69
N THR A 340 11.94 1.52 11.21
CA THR A 340 12.14 2.96 11.24
C THR A 340 10.93 3.61 11.92
N GLY A 341 10.95 4.93 12.08
CA GLY A 341 9.77 5.65 12.55
C GLY A 341 8.58 5.62 11.57
N SER A 342 8.77 5.17 10.32
CA SER A 342 7.73 5.24 9.27
C SER A 342 7.35 3.91 8.63
N TYR A 343 8.19 2.87 8.71
CA TYR A 343 7.89 1.54 8.17
C TYR A 343 8.73 0.44 8.83
N LYS A 344 8.26 -0.80 8.67
CA LYS A 344 8.94 -2.02 9.09
C LYS A 344 9.10 -3.03 7.94
N ILE A 345 10.21 -3.75 7.94
CA ILE A 345 10.50 -4.86 7.02
C ILE A 345 10.97 -6.05 7.85
N SER A 346 10.41 -7.24 7.59
CA SER A 346 10.82 -8.46 8.28
C SER A 346 11.13 -9.61 7.30
N TRP A 347 12.05 -10.48 7.69
CA TRP A 347 12.39 -11.69 6.94
C TRP A 347 12.05 -12.90 7.81
N LYS A 348 11.26 -13.82 7.24
CA LYS A 348 10.84 -15.07 7.85
C LYS A 348 11.49 -16.23 7.12
N SER A 349 12.25 -17.03 7.85
CA SER A 349 12.93 -18.20 7.27
C SER A 349 11.93 -19.31 6.98
N ILE A 350 12.07 -19.91 5.80
CA ILE A 350 11.45 -21.19 5.48
C ILE A 350 12.39 -22.28 6.00
N THR A 351 11.90 -23.10 6.92
CA THR A 351 12.64 -24.24 7.49
C THR A 351 12.47 -25.51 6.68
#